data_AF-A0A248VKR6-F1
#
_entry.id   AF-A0A248VKR6-F1
#
_cell.length_a   1.000
_cell.length_b   1.000
_cell.length_c   1.000
_cell.angle_alpha   90.00
_cell.angle_beta   90.00
_cell.angle_gamma   90.00
#
_symmetry.space_group_name_H-M   'P 1'
#
loop_
_entity.id
_entity.type
_entity.pdbx_description
1 polymer ?
#
loop_
_entity_poly.entity_id
_entity_poly.type
_entity_poly.pdbx_seq_one_letter_code
_entity_poly.pdbx_strand_id
1 'polypeptide(L)'
;MTSPVLLYHIKAKANYAYAQEKLWKAVEQAYPIFAVTPPKKEVMFDECHKLSRVQIDTGVRAFAMACNLYGGSMGEVQLYRLLQIYLKDPAARARINEVIDESGA
;
A
#
# COMPACT_ATOMS: atom_id res chain seq x y z
N MET A 1 29.72 -14.07 -12.77
CA MET A 1 29.35 -13.79 -11.36
C MET A 1 28.33 -12.67 -11.36
N THR A 2 27.14 -12.89 -10.80
CA THR A 2 26.06 -11.90 -10.79
C THR A 2 26.32 -10.88 -9.67
N SER A 3 26.24 -9.58 -9.97
CA SER A 3 26.51 -8.51 -8.99
C SER A 3 25.59 -8.63 -7.75
N PRO A 4 26.10 -8.43 -6.52
CA PRO A 4 25.30 -8.42 -5.30
C PRO A 4 24.10 -7.46 -5.34
N VAL A 5 24.26 -6.32 -6.03
CA VAL A 5 23.20 -5.32 -6.23
C VAL A 5 22.08 -5.89 -7.12
N LEU A 6 22.44 -6.61 -8.18
CA LEU A 6 21.46 -7.24 -9.07
C LEU A 6 20.68 -8.34 -8.34
N LEU A 7 21.35 -9.12 -7.50
CA LEU A 7 20.73 -10.13 -6.64
C LEU A 7 19.73 -9.53 -5.64
N TYR A 8 20.04 -8.37 -5.05
CA TYR A 8 19.12 -7.63 -4.19
C TYR A 8 17.85 -7.21 -4.93
N HIS A 9 18.00 -6.59 -6.11
CA HIS A 9 16.84 -6.16 -6.91
C HIS A 9 15.96 -7.32 -7.37
N ILE A 10 16.56 -8.45 -7.75
CA ILE A 10 15.80 -9.66 -8.15
C ILE A 10 14.98 -10.19 -6.97
N LYS A 11 15.58 -10.28 -5.77
CA LYS A 11 14.87 -10.73 -4.56
C LYS A 11 13.78 -9.75 -4.14
N ALA A 12 14.06 -8.46 -4.18
CA ALA A 12 13.07 -7.42 -3.88
C ALA A 12 11.87 -7.52 -4.82
N LYS A 13 12.11 -7.66 -6.13
CA LYS A 13 11.05 -7.82 -7.14
C LYS A 13 10.19 -9.06 -6.91
N ALA A 14 10.79 -10.19 -6.53
CA ALA A 14 10.06 -11.41 -6.18
C ALA A 14 9.18 -11.21 -4.92
N ASN A 15 9.69 -10.53 -3.90
CA ASN A 15 8.94 -10.22 -2.68
C ASN A 15 7.76 -9.28 -2.96
N TYR A 16 7.95 -8.27 -3.83
CA TYR A 16 6.86 -7.38 -4.24
C TYR A 16 5.76 -8.13 -5.00
N ALA A 17 6.13 -9.00 -5.95
CA ALA A 17 5.16 -9.81 -6.69
C ALA A 17 4.35 -10.72 -5.74
N TYR A 18 5.01 -11.35 -4.77
CA TYR A 18 4.34 -12.17 -3.76
C TYR A 18 3.37 -11.35 -2.88
N ALA A 19 3.80 -10.18 -2.42
CA ALA A 19 2.94 -9.29 -1.63
C ALA A 19 1.73 -8.82 -2.44
N GLN A 20 1.93 -8.44 -3.71
CA GLN A 20 0.85 -8.03 -4.61
C GLN A 20 -0.17 -9.15 -4.83
N GLU A 21 0.28 -10.40 -5.02
CA GLU A 21 -0.61 -11.56 -5.16
C GLU A 21 -1.45 -11.78 -3.88
N LYS A 22 -0.83 -11.69 -2.71
CA LYS A 22 -1.51 -11.85 -1.41
C LYS A 22 -2.56 -10.76 -1.18
N LEU A 23 -2.22 -9.51 -1.49
CA LEU A 23 -3.14 -8.38 -1.40
C LEU A 23 -4.32 -8.55 -2.35
N TRP A 24 -4.05 -8.97 -3.59
CA TRP A 24 -5.09 -9.19 -4.59
C TRP A 24 -6.07 -10.28 -4.18
N LYS A 25 -5.57 -11.43 -3.70
CA LYS A 25 -6.41 -12.51 -3.16
C LYS A 25 -7.29 -12.02 -2.00
N ALA A 26 -6.78 -11.15 -1.12
CA ALA A 26 -7.57 -10.57 -0.05
C ALA A 26 -8.69 -9.65 -0.56
N VAL A 27 -8.45 -8.88 -1.64
CA VAL A 27 -9.51 -8.07 -2.30
C VAL A 27 -10.60 -8.95 -2.89
N GLU A 28 -10.21 -9.98 -3.66
CA GLU A 28 -11.17 -10.91 -4.29
C GLU A 28 -12.04 -11.61 -3.24
N GLN A 29 -11.46 -12.02 -2.11
CA GLN A 29 -12.19 -12.69 -1.04
C GLN A 29 -13.17 -11.76 -0.32
N ALA A 30 -12.77 -10.53 -0.02
CA ALA A 30 -13.57 -9.63 0.81
C ALA A 30 -14.59 -8.80 0.01
N TYR A 31 -14.25 -8.43 -1.22
CA TYR A 31 -15.03 -7.49 -2.03
C TYR A 31 -15.07 -7.90 -3.52
N PRO A 32 -15.59 -9.08 -3.85
CA PRO A 32 -15.55 -9.63 -5.22
C PRO A 32 -16.23 -8.72 -6.26
N ILE A 33 -17.28 -8.00 -5.86
CA ILE A 33 -18.02 -7.06 -6.72
C ILE A 33 -17.26 -5.74 -7.00
N PHE A 34 -16.24 -5.42 -6.20
CA PHE A 34 -15.40 -4.22 -6.36
C PHE A 34 -13.96 -4.55 -6.75
N ALA A 35 -13.66 -5.84 -6.97
CA ALA A 35 -12.36 -6.30 -7.42
C ALA A 35 -12.18 -5.90 -8.90
N VAL A 36 -11.36 -4.88 -9.14
CA VAL A 36 -10.99 -4.44 -10.49
C VAL A 36 -9.61 -5.00 -10.81
N THR A 37 -9.45 -5.68 -11.94
CA THR A 37 -8.18 -6.30 -12.36
C THR A 37 -7.02 -5.33 -12.14
N PRO A 38 -5.97 -5.73 -11.41
CA PRO A 38 -4.86 -4.84 -11.12
C PRO A 38 -4.16 -4.41 -12.42
N PRO A 39 -3.62 -3.20 -12.49
CA PRO A 39 -2.87 -2.75 -13.65
C PRO A 39 -1.69 -3.71 -13.92
N LYS A 40 -1.55 -4.13 -15.19
CA LYS A 40 -0.47 -5.04 -15.62
C LYS A 40 0.91 -4.37 -15.60
N LYS A 41 0.94 -3.04 -15.55
CA LYS A 41 2.14 -2.24 -15.39
C LYS A 41 2.23 -1.76 -13.95
N GLU A 42 3.46 -1.79 -13.43
CA GLU A 42 3.80 -1.16 -12.16
C GLU A 42 3.46 0.33 -12.25
N VAL A 43 2.64 0.80 -11.31
CA VAL A 43 2.26 2.22 -11.24
C VAL A 43 3.50 2.97 -10.77
N MET A 44 4.05 3.81 -11.64
CA MET A 44 5.18 4.66 -11.28
C MET A 44 4.72 5.78 -10.35
N PHE A 45 5.65 6.39 -9.61
CA PHE A 45 5.35 7.47 -8.65
C PHE A 45 4.56 8.62 -9.32
N ASP A 46 4.94 8.95 -10.56
CA ASP A 46 4.27 9.96 -11.38
C ASP A 46 2.90 9.50 -11.90
N GLU A 47 2.46 8.27 -11.64
CA GLU A 47 1.17 7.72 -12.07
C GLU A 47 0.19 7.51 -10.92
N CYS A 48 0.63 7.63 -9.67
CA CYS A 48 -0.24 7.51 -8.49
C CYS A 48 -1.42 8.48 -8.52
N HIS A 49 -1.26 9.66 -9.13
CA HIS A 49 -2.34 10.65 -9.29
C HIS A 49 -3.45 10.20 -10.26
N LYS A 50 -3.19 9.17 -11.08
CA LYS A 50 -4.17 8.59 -12.02
C LYS A 50 -5.10 7.57 -11.35
N LEU A 51 -4.80 7.17 -10.12
CA LEU A 51 -5.62 6.21 -9.39
C LEU A 51 -6.92 6.88 -8.93
N SER A 52 -8.04 6.23 -9.24
CA SER A 52 -9.33 6.65 -8.71
C SER A 52 -9.39 6.43 -7.20
N ARG A 53 -10.26 7.20 -6.54
CA ARG A 53 -10.48 7.05 -5.10
C ARG A 53 -10.92 5.63 -4.71
N VAL A 54 -11.73 5.00 -5.54
CA VAL A 54 -12.19 3.61 -5.32
C VAL A 54 -11.00 2.65 -5.34
N GLN A 55 -10.07 2.80 -6.29
CA GLN A 55 -8.87 1.96 -6.38
C GLN A 55 -7.95 2.13 -5.17
N ILE A 56 -7.76 3.37 -4.71
CA ILE A 56 -6.98 3.68 -3.51
C ILE A 56 -7.62 3.05 -2.27
N ASP A 57 -8.92 3.25 -2.05
CA ASP A 57 -9.63 2.73 -0.89
C ASP A 57 -9.63 1.19 -0.88
N THR A 58 -9.75 0.55 -2.05
CA THR A 58 -9.64 -0.92 -2.19
C THR A 58 -8.24 -1.42 -1.85
N GLY A 59 -7.18 -0.76 -2.33
CA GLY A 59 -5.79 -1.12 -2.01
C GLY A 59 -5.47 -1.02 -0.52
N VAL A 60 -5.94 0.05 0.14
CA VAL A 60 -5.75 0.23 1.59
C VAL A 60 -6.49 -0.86 2.39
N ARG A 61 -7.72 -1.22 1.99
CA ARG A 61 -8.47 -2.32 2.62
C ARG A 61 -7.78 -3.66 2.41
N ALA A 62 -7.31 -3.94 1.19
CA ALA A 62 -6.55 -5.14 0.86
C ALA A 62 -5.35 -5.31 1.79
N PHE A 63 -4.59 -4.22 1.98
CA PHE A 63 -3.42 -4.18 2.83
C PHE A 63 -3.77 -4.43 4.29
N ALA A 64 -4.77 -3.74 4.80
CA ALA A 64 -5.23 -3.95 6.17
C ALA A 64 -5.68 -5.40 6.42
N MET A 65 -6.36 -6.04 5.46
CA MET A 65 -6.80 -7.44 5.60
C MET A 65 -5.66 -8.44 5.46
N ALA A 66 -4.80 -8.30 4.44
CA ALA A 66 -3.69 -9.21 4.20
C ALA A 66 -2.67 -9.21 5.36
N CYS A 67 -2.50 -8.06 6.00
CA CYS A 67 -1.63 -7.91 7.17
C CYS A 67 -2.36 -8.12 8.51
N ASN A 68 -3.64 -8.55 8.50
CA ASN A 68 -4.48 -8.72 9.68
C ASN A 68 -4.52 -7.49 10.62
N LEU A 69 -4.39 -6.29 10.05
CA LEU A 69 -4.39 -5.01 10.76
C LEU A 69 -5.80 -4.55 11.15
N TYR A 70 -6.82 -5.28 10.71
CA TYR A 70 -8.22 -5.01 11.05
C TYR A 70 -8.55 -5.40 12.51
N GLY A 71 -7.73 -6.28 13.12
CA GLY A 71 -7.93 -6.79 14.48
C GLY A 71 -6.94 -6.30 15.53
N GLY A 72 -5.83 -5.66 15.13
CA GLY A 72 -4.76 -5.28 16.04
C GLY A 72 -4.25 -3.88 15.72
N SER A 73 -4.44 -2.96 16.65
CA SER A 73 -3.54 -1.82 16.75
C SER A 73 -2.12 -2.38 16.85
N MET A 74 -1.28 -2.12 15.85
CA MET A 74 0.15 -2.10 16.09
C MET A 74 0.39 -0.96 17.09
N GLY A 75 0.27 -1.27 18.39
CA GLY A 75 0.46 -0.37 19.53
C GLY A 75 -0.18 1.02 19.41
N GLU A 76 -1.51 1.12 19.39
CA GLU A 76 -2.30 2.38 19.35
C GLU A 76 -2.55 3.03 17.97
N VAL A 77 -1.86 2.62 16.89
CA VAL A 77 -2.06 3.26 15.57
C VAL A 77 -3.21 2.60 14.78
N GLN A 78 -4.30 3.34 14.54
CA GLN A 78 -5.34 2.96 13.57
C GLN A 78 -4.86 3.21 12.12
N LEU A 79 -4.00 2.34 11.61
CA LEU A 79 -3.34 2.51 10.31
C LEU A 79 -4.33 2.73 9.15
N TYR A 80 -5.48 2.07 9.19
CA TYR A 80 -6.55 2.30 8.21
C TYR A 80 -7.04 3.75 8.21
N ARG A 81 -7.30 4.33 9.40
CA ARG A 81 -7.72 5.73 9.52
C ARG A 81 -6.59 6.67 9.14
N LEU A 82 -5.36 6.35 9.52
CA LEU A 82 -4.19 7.15 9.16
C LEU A 82 -4.03 7.24 7.63
N LEU A 83 -4.05 6.11 6.93
CA LEU A 83 -3.96 6.07 5.47
C LEU A 83 -5.13 6.81 4.82
N GLN A 84 -6.35 6.63 5.33
CA GLN A 84 -7.50 7.37 4.84
C GLN A 84 -7.34 8.88 5.00
N ILE A 85 -6.90 9.36 6.16
CA ILE A 85 -6.68 10.78 6.44
C ILE A 85 -5.58 11.33 5.53
N TYR A 86 -4.45 10.64 5.44
CA TYR A 86 -3.31 11.01 4.60
C TYR A 86 -3.70 11.21 3.13
N LEU A 87 -4.56 10.33 2.61
CA LEU A 87 -5.03 10.38 1.23
C LEU A 87 -6.14 11.42 1.00
N LYS A 88 -6.95 11.72 2.03
CA LYS A 88 -8.16 12.56 1.91
C LYS A 88 -7.93 14.03 2.21
N ASP A 89 -7.05 14.34 3.14
CA ASP A 89 -6.87 15.69 3.68
C ASP A 89 -5.43 16.18 3.38
N PRO A 90 -5.26 17.11 2.43
CA PRO A 90 -3.94 17.66 2.10
C PRO A 90 -3.24 18.33 3.30
N ALA A 91 -3.98 18.96 4.20
CA ALA A 91 -3.41 19.61 5.38
C ALA A 91 -2.97 18.57 6.42
N ALA A 92 -3.75 17.51 6.63
CA ALA A 92 -3.32 16.41 7.47
C ALA A 92 -2.12 15.66 6.88
N ARG A 93 -2.07 15.51 5.56
CA ARG A 93 -0.91 14.93 4.85
C ARG A 93 0.36 15.72 5.09
N ALA A 94 0.29 17.05 4.96
CA ALA A 94 1.42 17.93 5.23
C ALA A 94 1.96 17.75 6.66
N ARG A 95 1.07 17.76 7.66
CA ARG A 95 1.44 17.52 9.06
C ARG A 95 2.05 16.14 9.29
N ILE A 96 1.51 15.10 8.64
CA ILE A 96 2.06 13.75 8.75
C ILE A 96 3.48 13.70 8.16
N ASN A 97 3.71 14.35 7.02
CA ASN A 97 5.04 14.41 6.40
C ASN A 97 6.03 15.19 7.28
N GLU A 98 5.61 16.31 7.86
CA GLU A 98 6.45 17.07 8.82
C GLU A 98 6.90 16.19 9.99
N VAL A 99 5.99 15.42 10.60
CA VAL A 99 6.34 14.49 11.68
C VAL A 99 7.33 13.42 11.21
N ILE A 100 7.18 12.89 10.00
CA ILE A 100 8.10 11.88 9.43
C ILE A 100 9.50 12.49 9.25
N ASP A 101 9.58 13.70 8.68
CA ASP A 101 10.83 14.43 8.46
C ASP A 101 11.55 14.73 9.79
N GLU A 102 10.80 15.11 10.83
CA GLU A 102 11.32 15.33 12.19
C GLU A 102 11.81 14.04 12.87
N SER A 103 11.22 12.89 12.52
CA SER A 103 11.57 11.58 13.09
C SER A 103 12.87 11.01 12.53
N GLY A 104 13.39 11.56 11.42
CA GLY A 104 14.56 11.06 10.72
C GLY A 104 14.37 9.68 10.06
N ALA A 105 13.13 9.31 9.76
CA ALA A 105 12.75 8.04 9.12
C ALA A 105 12.89 8.08 7.59
#